data_AF-A0AAD3R2H6-F1
#
_entry.id   AF-A0AAD3R2H6-F1
#
_cell.length_a   1.000
_cell.length_b   1.000
_cell.length_c   1.000
_cell.angle_alpha   90.00
_cell.angle_beta   90.00
_cell.angle_gamma   90.00
#
_symmetry.space_group_name_H-M   'P 1'
#
loop_
_entity.id
_entity.type
_entity.pdbx_description
1 polymer ?
#
loop_
_entity_poly.entity_id
_entity_poly.type
_entity_poly.pdbx_seq_one_letter_code
_entity_poly.pdbx_strand_id
1 'polypeptide(L)'
;PLYNQPSDTKQYHENIKINQAMRKKLILYFKRRNHARKQWEQKFCQRYDQLMEAWEKKVERIENNPRRRAKESKVREYYEKQFPEIRKQRELQERMQSRVGQRGGGLTSSAARSEHEVSEIIDGISEHENTEKQMRQLAVIPPMLFDAEQQRIKFINMNGLMDDPMKVYKDRQVMNMWSEQEKDTFREKFIQHPKNFGLIASFLERKTVAECVLFYYLTKKNENYKNIVRRNIRRRGRSQ
;
A
#
# COMPACT_ATOMS: atom_id res chain seq x y z
N PRO A 1 17.29 49.63 -29.34
CA PRO A 1 17.50 48.40 -28.52
C PRO A 1 18.96 48.33 -28.07
N LEU A 2 19.24 47.92 -26.81
CA LEU A 2 20.60 47.88 -26.26
C LEU A 2 21.45 46.73 -26.85
N TYR A 3 20.82 45.79 -27.56
CA TYR A 3 21.41 44.73 -28.37
C TYR A 3 20.39 44.32 -29.46
N ASN A 4 20.86 43.79 -30.58
CA ASN A 4 20.03 43.30 -31.69
C ASN A 4 19.87 41.77 -31.66
N GLN A 5 20.81 41.05 -31.05
CA GLN A 5 20.81 39.58 -30.96
C GLN A 5 21.51 39.12 -29.67
N PRO A 6 21.18 37.92 -29.15
CA PRO A 6 21.76 37.43 -27.88
C PRO A 6 23.30 37.38 -27.87
N SER A 7 23.91 37.17 -29.04
CA SER A 7 25.36 37.17 -29.23
C SER A 7 26.01 38.53 -28.99
N ASP A 8 25.29 39.64 -29.08
CA ASP A 8 25.86 40.97 -28.84
C ASP A 8 26.24 41.19 -27.36
N THR A 9 25.77 40.31 -26.46
CA THR A 9 26.09 40.38 -25.03
C THR A 9 27.44 39.72 -24.69
N LYS A 10 28.16 40.29 -23.72
CA LYS A 10 29.40 39.69 -23.20
C LYS A 10 29.14 38.35 -22.52
N GLN A 11 28.00 38.20 -21.83
CA GLN A 11 27.61 36.96 -21.15
C GLN A 11 27.45 35.79 -22.13
N TYR A 12 26.96 36.02 -23.34
CA TYR A 12 26.85 34.97 -24.37
C TYR A 12 28.22 34.34 -24.68
N HIS A 13 29.23 35.19 -24.90
CA HIS A 13 30.58 34.74 -25.20
C HIS A 13 31.28 34.10 -24.00
N GLU A 14 31.04 34.61 -22.79
CA GLU A 14 31.52 34.01 -21.54
C GLU A 14 30.91 32.60 -21.34
N ASN A 15 29.60 32.46 -21.56
CA ASN A 15 28.92 31.16 -21.47
C ASN A 15 29.47 30.15 -22.48
N ILE A 16 29.80 30.57 -23.71
CA ILE A 16 30.44 29.69 -24.70
C ILE A 16 31.82 29.23 -24.21
N LYS A 17 32.65 30.15 -23.70
CA LYS A 17 33.98 29.81 -23.17
C LYS A 17 33.88 28.86 -21.96
N ILE A 18 32.98 29.15 -21.03
CA ILE A 18 32.69 28.30 -19.87
C ILE A 18 32.21 26.92 -20.34
N ASN A 19 31.28 26.86 -21.30
CA ASN A 19 30.80 25.60 -21.86
C ASN A 19 31.94 24.81 -22.49
N GLN A 20 32.79 25.42 -23.32
CA GLN A 20 33.94 24.75 -23.93
C GLN A 20 34.89 24.15 -22.87
N ALA A 21 35.18 24.89 -21.80
CA ALA A 21 36.02 24.42 -20.69
C ALA A 21 35.34 23.30 -19.87
N MET A 22 34.03 23.42 -19.63
CA MET A 22 33.26 22.50 -18.80
C MET A 22 32.77 21.26 -19.56
N ARG A 23 32.67 21.31 -20.89
CA ARG A 23 32.07 20.25 -21.72
C ARG A 23 32.71 18.89 -21.45
N LYS A 24 34.05 18.82 -21.42
CA LYS A 24 34.76 17.57 -21.12
C LYS A 24 34.47 17.06 -19.70
N LYS A 25 34.44 17.96 -18.71
CA LYS A 25 34.13 17.64 -17.30
C LYS A 25 32.68 17.14 -17.15
N LEU A 26 31.73 17.79 -17.80
CA LEU A 26 30.32 17.42 -17.79
C LEU A 26 30.08 16.06 -18.49
N ILE A 27 30.69 15.84 -19.65
CA ILE A 27 30.61 14.55 -20.35
C ILE A 27 31.13 13.43 -19.43
N LEU A 28 32.28 13.63 -18.78
CA LEU A 28 32.84 12.64 -17.86
C LEU A 28 31.93 12.41 -16.65
N TYR A 29 31.37 13.48 -16.08
CA TYR A 29 30.41 13.41 -14.98
C TYR A 29 29.16 12.60 -15.37
N PHE A 30 28.53 12.91 -16.51
CA PHE A 30 27.34 12.19 -16.97
C PHE A 30 27.64 10.73 -17.32
N LYS A 31 28.82 10.44 -17.89
CA LYS A 31 29.26 9.06 -18.12
C LYS A 31 29.37 8.28 -16.81
N ARG A 32 30.03 8.84 -15.79
CA ARG A 32 30.15 8.22 -14.46
C ARG A 32 28.77 8.02 -13.81
N ARG A 33 27.90 9.04 -13.86
CA ARG A 33 26.55 8.97 -13.32
C ARG A 33 25.68 7.91 -14.03
N ASN A 34 25.71 7.85 -15.35
CA ASN A 34 24.99 6.83 -16.11
C ASN A 34 25.51 5.42 -15.83
N HIS A 35 26.84 5.26 -15.67
CA HIS A 35 27.43 3.97 -15.31
C HIS A 35 26.98 3.53 -13.91
N ALA A 36 27.02 4.43 -12.92
CA ALA A 36 26.53 4.16 -11.57
C ALA A 36 25.04 3.79 -11.58
N ARG A 37 24.21 4.54 -12.32
CA ARG A 37 22.78 4.23 -12.49
C ARG A 37 22.57 2.83 -13.08
N LYS A 38 23.29 2.48 -14.16
CA LYS A 38 23.19 1.16 -14.80
C LYS A 38 23.60 0.03 -13.86
N GLN A 39 24.66 0.21 -13.08
CA GLN A 39 25.07 -0.78 -12.06
C GLN A 39 23.98 -0.95 -10.99
N TRP A 40 23.35 0.15 -10.58
CA TRP A 40 22.29 0.13 -9.58
C TRP A 40 21.02 -0.55 -10.11
N GLU A 41 20.58 -0.19 -11.32
CA GLU A 41 19.49 -0.85 -12.05
C GLU A 41 19.73 -2.36 -12.14
N GLN A 42 20.94 -2.79 -12.51
CA GLN A 42 21.28 -4.21 -12.59
C GLN A 42 21.15 -4.92 -11.24
N LYS A 43 21.67 -4.32 -10.16
CA LYS A 43 21.54 -4.88 -8.80
C LYS A 43 20.07 -4.95 -8.36
N PHE A 44 19.28 -3.95 -8.71
CA PHE A 44 17.87 -3.90 -8.37
C PHE A 44 17.06 -4.97 -9.10
N CYS A 45 17.29 -5.15 -10.40
CA CYS A 45 16.68 -6.24 -11.18
C CYS A 45 17.03 -7.60 -10.58
N GLN A 46 18.31 -7.87 -10.30
CA GLN A 46 18.73 -9.13 -9.67
C GLN A 46 18.06 -9.35 -8.31
N ARG A 47 17.93 -8.30 -7.51
CA ARG A 47 17.25 -8.38 -6.21
C ARG A 47 15.76 -8.65 -6.37
N TYR A 48 15.12 -8.02 -7.35
CA TYR A 48 13.73 -8.26 -7.69
C TYR A 48 13.52 -9.71 -8.09
N ASP A 49 14.35 -10.27 -8.99
CA ASP A 49 14.23 -11.66 -9.44
C ASP A 49 14.30 -12.64 -8.26
N GLN A 50 15.25 -12.44 -7.33
CA GLN A 50 15.35 -13.25 -6.11
C GLN A 50 14.11 -13.15 -5.21
N LEU A 51 13.57 -11.94 -5.04
CA LEU A 51 12.38 -11.71 -4.23
C LEU A 51 11.13 -12.29 -4.87
N MET A 52 11.02 -12.19 -6.20
CA MET A 52 9.95 -12.80 -6.98
C MET A 52 9.97 -14.31 -6.85
N GLU A 53 11.12 -14.94 -7.02
CA GLU A 53 11.26 -16.40 -6.85
C GLU A 53 10.85 -16.84 -5.44
N ALA A 54 11.28 -16.10 -4.41
CA ALA A 54 10.90 -16.39 -3.03
C ALA A 54 9.39 -16.20 -2.79
N TRP A 55 8.79 -15.19 -3.42
CA TRP A 55 7.35 -14.92 -3.36
C TRP A 55 6.55 -16.00 -4.09
N GLU A 56 6.94 -16.39 -5.30
CA GLU A 56 6.32 -17.48 -6.08
C GLU A 56 6.33 -18.79 -5.28
N LYS A 57 7.48 -19.18 -4.72
CA LYS A 57 7.59 -20.33 -3.83
C LYS A 57 6.69 -20.22 -2.59
N LYS A 58 6.41 -19.01 -2.11
CA LYS A 58 5.50 -18.79 -0.98
C LYS A 58 4.04 -18.92 -1.43
N VAL A 59 3.68 -18.35 -2.58
CA VAL A 59 2.34 -18.45 -3.18
C VAL A 59 2.03 -19.91 -3.47
N GLU A 60 2.92 -20.62 -4.14
CA GLU A 60 2.77 -22.04 -4.46
C GLU A 60 2.54 -22.87 -3.18
N ARG A 61 3.30 -22.63 -2.10
CA ARG A 61 3.08 -23.31 -0.81
C ARG A 61 1.71 -23.00 -0.20
N ILE A 62 1.23 -21.76 -0.34
CA ILE A 62 -0.08 -21.35 0.18
C ILE A 62 -1.20 -22.02 -0.64
N GLU A 63 -1.10 -21.98 -1.97
CA GLU A 63 -2.07 -22.55 -2.90
C GLU A 63 -2.11 -24.08 -2.83
N ASN A 64 -0.95 -24.73 -2.70
CA ASN A 64 -0.86 -26.18 -2.55
C ASN A 64 -1.19 -26.69 -1.16
N ASN A 65 -1.49 -25.82 -0.19
CA ASN A 65 -1.85 -26.23 1.16
C ASN A 65 -3.14 -27.08 1.14
N PRO A 66 -3.10 -28.36 1.58
CA PRO A 66 -4.26 -29.26 1.49
C PRO A 66 -5.49 -28.77 2.25
N ARG A 67 -5.29 -28.15 3.42
CA ARG A 67 -6.41 -27.61 4.22
C ARG A 67 -7.08 -26.43 3.51
N ARG A 68 -6.28 -25.57 2.89
CA ARG A 68 -6.78 -24.44 2.10
C ARG A 68 -7.55 -24.94 0.87
N ARG A 69 -6.95 -25.84 0.08
CA ARG A 69 -7.58 -26.44 -1.11
C ARG A 69 -8.90 -27.13 -0.78
N ALA A 70 -8.94 -27.91 0.30
CA ALA A 70 -10.17 -28.56 0.74
C ALA A 70 -11.26 -27.55 1.15
N LYS A 71 -10.89 -26.45 1.83
CA LYS A 71 -11.82 -25.37 2.18
C LYS A 71 -12.34 -24.65 0.93
N GLU A 72 -11.46 -24.30 0.00
CA GLU A 72 -11.82 -23.64 -1.26
C GLU A 72 -12.71 -24.55 -2.13
N SER A 73 -12.44 -25.86 -2.20
CA SER A 73 -13.31 -26.81 -2.90
C SER A 73 -14.71 -26.87 -2.30
N LYS A 74 -14.83 -26.94 -0.97
CA LYS A 74 -16.15 -26.92 -0.30
C LYS A 74 -16.91 -25.63 -0.55
N VAL A 75 -16.22 -24.49 -0.50
CA VAL A 75 -16.82 -23.18 -0.78
C VAL A 75 -17.28 -23.11 -2.24
N ARG A 76 -16.46 -23.59 -3.18
CA ARG A 76 -16.81 -23.68 -4.60
C ARG A 76 -18.04 -24.55 -4.83
N GLU A 77 -18.05 -25.77 -4.31
CA GLU A 77 -19.18 -26.70 -4.43
C GLU A 77 -20.48 -26.11 -3.84
N TYR A 78 -20.38 -25.38 -2.73
CA TYR A 78 -21.53 -24.68 -2.16
C TYR A 78 -22.09 -23.63 -3.13
N TYR A 79 -21.24 -22.75 -3.68
CA TYR A 79 -21.69 -21.72 -4.62
C TYR A 79 -22.19 -22.31 -5.95
N GLU A 80 -21.53 -23.33 -6.49
CA GLU A 80 -21.98 -24.01 -7.72
C GLU A 80 -23.34 -24.71 -7.55
N LYS A 81 -23.67 -25.16 -6.33
CA LYS A 81 -25.00 -25.69 -6.00
C LYS A 81 -26.07 -24.59 -5.89
N GLN A 82 -25.71 -23.42 -5.37
CA GLN A 82 -26.66 -22.30 -5.23
C GLN A 82 -26.84 -21.54 -6.56
N PHE A 83 -25.83 -21.51 -7.42
CA PHE A 83 -25.80 -20.76 -8.68
C PHE A 83 -25.31 -21.65 -9.84
N PRO A 84 -26.21 -22.42 -10.47
CA PRO A 84 -25.87 -23.33 -11.57
C PRO A 84 -25.22 -22.65 -12.78
N GLU A 85 -25.48 -21.36 -13.01
CA GLU A 85 -24.90 -20.55 -14.09
C GLU A 85 -23.38 -20.44 -13.96
N ILE A 86 -22.87 -20.29 -12.72
CA ILE A 86 -21.42 -20.19 -12.44
C ILE A 86 -20.72 -21.48 -12.84
N ARG A 87 -21.33 -22.63 -12.57
CA ARG A 87 -20.80 -23.94 -12.95
C ARG A 87 -20.76 -24.11 -14.47
N LYS A 88 -21.84 -23.77 -15.17
CA LYS A 88 -21.91 -23.84 -16.64
C LYS A 88 -20.85 -22.97 -17.30
N GLN A 89 -20.63 -21.76 -16.80
CA GLN A 89 -19.62 -20.85 -17.33
C GLN A 89 -18.20 -21.41 -17.14
N ARG A 90 -17.89 -21.99 -15.96
CA ARG A 90 -16.60 -22.65 -15.71
C ARG A 90 -16.39 -23.85 -16.63
N GLU A 91 -17.35 -24.75 -16.72
CA GLU A 91 -17.25 -25.95 -17.57
C GLU A 91 -17.06 -25.58 -19.05
N LEU A 92 -17.75 -24.53 -19.52
CA LEU A 92 -17.55 -23.98 -20.87
C LEU A 92 -16.14 -23.41 -21.04
N GLN A 93 -15.66 -22.63 -20.07
CA GLN A 93 -14.32 -22.03 -20.10
C GLN A 93 -13.21 -23.08 -20.05
N GLU A 94 -13.33 -24.12 -19.21
CA GLU A 94 -12.40 -25.26 -19.15
C GLU A 94 -12.41 -26.07 -20.46
N ARG A 95 -13.57 -26.22 -21.10
CA ARG A 95 -13.69 -26.87 -22.42
C ARG A 95 -13.03 -26.04 -23.53
N MET A 96 -13.10 -24.72 -23.46
CA MET A 96 -12.41 -23.84 -24.42
C MET A 96 -10.89 -23.83 -24.15
N GLN A 97 -10.47 -23.74 -22.89
CA GLN A 97 -9.06 -23.74 -22.50
C GLN A 97 -8.38 -25.09 -22.75
N SER A 98 -9.06 -26.22 -22.56
CA SER A 98 -8.50 -27.55 -22.90
C SER A 98 -8.26 -27.72 -24.40
N ARG A 99 -9.02 -27.03 -25.25
CA ARG A 99 -8.81 -27.01 -26.71
C ARG A 99 -7.59 -26.16 -27.11
N VAL A 100 -7.23 -25.14 -26.32
CA VAL A 100 -6.12 -24.21 -26.58
C VAL A 100 -4.82 -24.61 -25.85
N GLY A 101 -4.92 -25.16 -24.64
CA GLY A 101 -3.81 -25.42 -23.70
C GLY A 101 -2.94 -26.64 -24.01
N GLN A 102 -3.26 -27.42 -25.04
CA GLN A 102 -2.45 -28.57 -25.47
C GLN A 102 -1.30 -28.17 -26.43
N ARG A 103 -1.14 -26.88 -26.76
CA ARG A 103 -0.19 -26.38 -27.78
C ARG A 103 0.91 -25.46 -27.23
N GLY A 104 1.34 -25.67 -25.99
CA GLY A 104 2.50 -24.99 -25.39
C GLY A 104 3.88 -25.56 -25.81
N GLY A 105 3.94 -26.43 -26.81
CA GLY A 105 5.21 -27.00 -27.30
C GLY A 105 5.07 -27.71 -28.64
N GLY A 106 5.74 -27.17 -29.67
CA GLY A 106 6.01 -27.87 -30.92
C GLY A 106 4.91 -27.76 -31.99
N LEU A 107 5.31 -27.25 -33.15
CA LEU A 107 4.54 -27.19 -34.39
C LEU A 107 3.99 -28.58 -34.79
N THR A 108 2.69 -28.83 -34.60
CA THR A 108 1.95 -29.80 -35.44
C THR A 108 0.59 -29.21 -35.83
N SER A 109 0.48 -28.89 -37.11
CA SER A 109 -0.68 -28.35 -37.81
C SER A 109 -1.74 -29.44 -38.10
N SER A 110 -2.32 -30.09 -37.08
CA SER A 110 -3.29 -31.18 -37.35
C SER A 110 -4.38 -31.43 -36.31
N ALA A 111 -5.07 -30.41 -35.77
CA ALA A 111 -6.29 -30.68 -34.98
C ALA A 111 -7.29 -29.52 -34.95
N ALA A 112 -7.74 -29.04 -36.10
CA ALA A 112 -9.07 -28.49 -36.22
C ALA A 112 -9.80 -29.38 -37.22
N ARG A 113 -10.86 -30.05 -36.79
CA ARG A 113 -11.62 -30.99 -37.63
C ARG A 113 -12.58 -30.26 -38.57
N SER A 114 -12.75 -28.94 -38.37
CA SER A 114 -13.52 -28.05 -39.24
C SER A 114 -12.95 -26.62 -39.26
N GLU A 115 -13.29 -25.86 -40.30
CA GLU A 115 -12.96 -24.43 -40.43
C GLU A 115 -13.55 -23.57 -39.30
N HIS A 116 -14.68 -23.99 -38.74
CA HIS A 116 -15.30 -23.37 -37.58
C HIS A 116 -14.44 -23.52 -36.31
N GLU A 117 -13.85 -24.69 -36.09
CA GLU A 117 -12.92 -24.91 -34.96
C GLU A 117 -11.63 -24.10 -35.10
N VAL A 118 -11.14 -23.86 -36.33
CA VAL A 118 -9.99 -22.97 -36.57
C VAL A 118 -10.34 -21.54 -36.16
N SER A 119 -11.53 -21.07 -36.54
CA SER A 119 -11.99 -19.71 -36.26
C SER A 119 -12.15 -19.45 -34.76
N GLU A 120 -12.78 -20.37 -34.02
CA GLU A 120 -12.91 -20.27 -32.55
C GLU A 120 -11.56 -20.20 -31.82
N ILE A 121 -10.56 -20.96 -32.30
CA ILE A 121 -9.21 -20.95 -31.71
C ILE A 121 -8.53 -19.60 -31.95
N ILE A 122 -8.66 -19.05 -33.17
CA ILE A 122 -8.09 -17.74 -33.51
C ILE A 122 -8.74 -16.63 -32.70
N ASP A 123 -10.08 -16.65 -32.60
CA ASP A 123 -10.84 -15.67 -31.82
C ASP A 123 -10.46 -15.73 -30.33
N GLY A 124 -10.35 -16.94 -29.75
CA GLY A 124 -9.93 -17.11 -28.36
C GLY A 124 -8.50 -16.63 -28.08
N ILE A 125 -7.56 -16.80 -29.02
CA ILE A 125 -6.19 -16.28 -28.90
C ILE A 125 -6.20 -14.75 -28.97
N SER A 126 -6.95 -14.18 -29.93
CA SER A 126 -7.09 -12.73 -30.12
C SER A 126 -7.74 -12.07 -28.90
N GLU A 127 -8.79 -12.67 -28.34
CA GLU A 127 -9.45 -12.21 -27.11
C GLU A 127 -8.49 -12.23 -25.92
N HIS A 128 -7.70 -13.30 -25.76
CA HIS A 128 -6.71 -13.42 -24.70
C HIS A 128 -5.61 -12.35 -24.81
N GLU A 129 -5.07 -12.13 -26.01
CA GLU A 129 -4.09 -11.06 -26.24
C GLU A 129 -4.68 -9.67 -25.97
N ASN A 130 -5.92 -9.43 -26.37
CA ASN A 130 -6.60 -8.15 -26.14
C ASN A 130 -6.85 -7.91 -24.64
N THR A 131 -7.24 -8.94 -23.89
CA THR A 131 -7.39 -8.83 -22.43
C THR A 131 -6.05 -8.59 -21.74
N GLU A 132 -4.99 -9.29 -22.13
CA GLU A 132 -3.62 -9.05 -21.63
C GLU A 132 -3.16 -7.60 -21.90
N LYS A 133 -3.38 -7.09 -23.12
CA LYS A 133 -3.07 -5.69 -23.48
C LYS A 133 -3.86 -4.71 -22.63
N GLN A 134 -5.15 -4.96 -22.43
CA GLN A 134 -6.01 -4.12 -21.58
C GLN A 134 -5.52 -4.15 -20.12
N MET A 135 -5.20 -5.32 -19.56
CA MET A 135 -4.65 -5.45 -18.21
C MET A 135 -3.33 -4.68 -18.04
N ARG A 136 -2.44 -4.73 -19.04
CA ARG A 136 -1.18 -3.97 -19.04
C ARG A 136 -1.39 -2.47 -19.12
N GLN A 137 -2.41 -2.01 -19.86
CA GLN A 137 -2.78 -0.59 -19.91
C GLN A 137 -3.35 -0.10 -18.58
N LEU A 138 -4.08 -0.95 -17.85
CA LEU A 138 -4.63 -0.62 -16.53
C LEU A 138 -3.58 -0.65 -15.41
N ALA A 139 -2.46 -1.36 -15.61
CA ALA A 139 -1.38 -1.44 -14.64
C ALA A 139 -0.53 -0.16 -14.68
N VAL A 140 -0.61 0.65 -13.62
CA VAL A 140 0.31 1.77 -13.40
C VAL A 140 1.66 1.19 -12.99
N ILE A 141 2.66 1.25 -13.88
CA ILE A 141 4.04 0.88 -13.56
C ILE A 141 4.65 2.03 -12.74
N PRO A 142 4.95 1.84 -11.45
CA PRO A 142 5.55 2.89 -10.65
C PRO A 142 6.92 3.26 -11.21
N PRO A 143 7.30 4.56 -11.23
CA PRO A 143 8.65 4.95 -11.59
C PRO A 143 9.64 4.29 -10.65
N MET A 144 10.83 3.94 -11.16
CA MET A 144 11.88 3.36 -10.34
C MET A 144 12.18 4.26 -9.14
N LEU A 145 12.27 3.64 -7.96
CA LEU A 145 12.59 4.36 -6.73
C LEU A 145 13.93 5.07 -6.88
N PHE A 146 14.05 6.26 -6.30
CA PHE A 146 15.31 7.00 -6.26
C PHE A 146 16.38 6.23 -5.48
N ASP A 147 17.64 6.32 -5.94
CA ASP A 147 18.77 5.82 -5.18
C ASP A 147 19.04 6.66 -3.92
N ALA A 148 19.92 6.19 -3.02
CA ALA A 148 20.21 6.88 -1.76
C ALA A 148 20.75 8.32 -1.95
N GLU A 149 21.45 8.58 -3.06
CA GLU A 149 22.00 9.90 -3.36
C GLU A 149 20.92 10.87 -3.90
N GLN A 150 20.01 10.36 -4.71
CA GLN A 150 18.83 11.09 -5.18
C GLN A 150 17.84 11.34 -4.04
N GLN A 151 17.64 10.35 -3.15
CA GLN A 151 16.82 10.50 -1.96
C GLN A 151 17.42 11.48 -0.94
N ARG A 152 18.73 11.73 -0.98
CA ARG A 152 19.40 12.75 -0.14
C ARG A 152 19.00 14.17 -0.55
N ILE A 153 18.66 14.39 -1.82
CA ILE A 153 18.19 15.67 -2.32
C ILE A 153 16.70 15.79 -1.98
N LYS A 154 16.41 16.07 -0.70
CA LYS A 154 15.06 16.38 -0.23
C LYS A 154 14.84 17.89 -0.32
N PHE A 155 13.72 18.28 -0.91
CA PHE A 155 13.17 19.61 -0.68
C PHE A 155 12.68 19.66 0.76
N ILE A 156 13.19 20.60 1.56
CA ILE A 156 12.72 20.80 2.94
C ILE A 156 11.35 21.48 2.84
N ASN A 157 10.28 20.68 2.86
CA ASN A 157 8.93 21.19 2.91
C ASN A 157 8.46 21.23 4.37
N MET A 158 7.86 22.34 4.81
CA MET A 158 7.19 22.47 6.12
C MET A 158 5.74 21.97 6.07
N ASN A 159 5.37 21.13 5.10
CA ASN A 159 4.00 20.66 4.87
C ASN A 159 3.50 19.60 5.88
N GLY A 160 4.27 19.31 6.94
CA GLY A 160 3.89 18.34 7.97
C GLY A 160 4.05 16.87 7.55
N LEU A 161 4.93 16.55 6.60
CA LEU A 161 5.28 15.17 6.25
C LEU A 161 5.78 14.40 7.48
N MET A 162 5.07 13.32 7.84
CA MET A 162 5.50 12.38 8.88
C MET A 162 6.30 11.25 8.24
N ASP A 163 7.63 11.23 8.45
CA ASP A 163 8.51 10.17 7.91
C ASP A 163 8.16 8.77 8.45
N ASP A 164 7.74 8.67 9.72
CA ASP A 164 7.24 7.44 10.31
C ASP A 164 5.98 7.73 11.15
N PRO A 165 4.78 7.58 10.57
CA PRO A 165 3.51 7.79 11.27
C PRO A 165 3.34 6.88 12.49
N MET A 166 3.90 5.66 12.46
CA MET A 166 3.77 4.69 13.54
C MET A 166 4.65 5.07 14.73
N LYS A 167 5.86 5.57 14.48
CA LYS A 167 6.71 6.14 15.53
C LYS A 167 6.03 7.34 16.18
N VAL A 168 5.52 8.30 15.39
CA VAL A 168 4.80 9.48 15.92
C VAL A 168 3.59 9.06 16.77
N TYR A 169 2.84 8.04 16.34
CA TYR A 169 1.73 7.50 17.12
C TYR A 169 2.19 6.90 18.46
N LYS A 170 3.26 6.11 18.46
CA LYS A 170 3.82 5.50 19.68
C LYS A 170 4.37 6.56 20.64
N ASP A 171 5.08 7.57 20.13
CA ASP A 171 5.64 8.65 20.93
C ASP A 171 4.53 9.43 21.66
N ARG A 172 3.37 9.63 21.02
CA ARG A 172 2.18 10.24 21.66
C ARG A 172 1.61 9.40 22.81
N GLN A 173 1.73 8.07 22.76
CA GLN A 173 1.30 7.21 23.87
C GLN A 173 2.22 7.35 25.09
N VAL A 174 3.52 7.58 24.86
CA VAL A 174 4.53 7.74 25.92
C VAL A 174 4.41 9.11 26.60
N MET A 175 3.98 10.15 25.89
CA MET A 175 3.81 11.49 26.47
C MET A 175 2.59 11.61 27.39
N ASN A 176 1.54 10.81 27.18
CA ASN A 176 0.31 10.85 27.98
C ASN A 176 0.37 9.86 29.16
N MET A 177 1.35 10.03 30.05
CA MET A 177 1.45 9.21 31.27
C MET A 177 0.42 9.64 32.32
N TRP A 178 -0.32 8.67 32.85
CA TRP A 178 -1.29 8.85 33.92
C TRP A 178 -0.76 8.21 35.21
N SER A 179 -0.54 9.03 36.23
CA SER A 179 -0.27 8.57 37.59
C SER A 179 -1.50 7.91 38.22
N GLU A 180 -1.31 7.08 39.24
CA GLU A 180 -2.43 6.45 39.94
C GLU A 180 -3.38 7.48 40.56
N GLN A 181 -2.83 8.55 41.14
CA GLN A 181 -3.61 9.66 41.71
C GLN A 181 -4.51 10.34 40.67
N GLU A 182 -3.98 10.61 39.46
CA GLU A 182 -4.76 11.19 38.36
C GLU A 182 -5.86 10.24 37.89
N LYS A 183 -5.59 8.93 37.83
CA LYS A 183 -6.58 7.91 37.44
C LYS A 183 -7.72 7.82 38.45
N ASP A 184 -7.39 7.83 39.74
CA ASP A 184 -8.39 7.76 40.80
C ASP A 184 -9.25 9.04 40.84
N THR A 185 -8.61 10.21 40.70
CA THR A 185 -9.33 11.49 40.58
C THR A 185 -10.26 11.48 39.37
N PHE A 186 -9.78 11.02 38.21
CA PHE A 186 -10.60 10.89 37.00
C PHE A 186 -11.79 9.96 37.22
N ARG A 187 -11.56 8.78 37.81
CA ARG A 187 -12.60 7.79 38.09
C ARG A 187 -13.66 8.35 39.03
N GLU A 188 -13.25 8.96 40.14
CA GLU A 188 -14.16 9.55 41.14
C GLU A 188 -15.04 10.64 40.50
N LYS A 189 -14.42 11.61 39.81
CA LYS A 189 -15.13 12.71 39.18
C LYS A 189 -16.01 12.25 38.01
N PHE A 190 -15.60 11.22 37.26
CA PHE A 190 -16.43 10.63 36.21
C PHE A 190 -17.70 9.95 36.76
N ILE A 191 -17.61 9.32 37.93
CA ILE A 191 -18.77 8.71 38.60
C ILE A 191 -19.77 9.77 39.07
N GLN A 192 -19.27 10.93 39.51
CA GLN A 192 -20.09 12.06 39.95
C GLN A 192 -20.71 12.81 38.78
N HIS A 193 -19.92 13.07 37.73
CA HIS A 193 -20.32 13.85 36.54
C HIS A 193 -20.00 13.07 35.25
N PRO A 194 -20.84 12.10 34.86
CA PRO A 194 -20.57 11.23 33.74
C PRO A 194 -20.43 12.02 32.43
N LYS A 195 -19.29 11.85 31.76
CA LYS A 195 -18.92 12.48 30.48
C LYS A 195 -18.79 14.01 30.50
N ASN A 196 -18.76 14.66 31.66
CA ASN A 196 -18.42 16.07 31.74
C ASN A 196 -16.89 16.25 31.79
N PHE A 197 -16.23 16.07 30.65
CA PHE A 197 -14.76 16.08 30.57
C PHE A 197 -14.15 17.46 30.84
N GLY A 198 -14.89 18.54 30.61
CA GLY A 198 -14.44 19.89 30.95
C GLY A 198 -14.28 20.05 32.47
N LEU A 199 -15.28 19.63 33.23
CA LEU A 199 -15.24 19.65 34.69
C LEU A 199 -14.24 18.65 35.26
N ILE A 200 -14.09 17.47 34.67
CA ILE A 200 -13.11 16.47 35.14
C ILE A 200 -11.68 17.00 34.93
N ALA A 201 -11.40 17.62 33.79
CA ALA A 201 -10.07 18.18 33.51
C ALA A 201 -9.70 19.33 34.47
N SER A 202 -10.66 20.10 34.99
CA SER A 202 -10.35 21.16 35.95
C SER A 202 -9.82 20.64 37.29
N PHE A 203 -10.01 19.37 37.61
CA PHE A 203 -9.42 18.71 38.79
C PHE A 203 -8.08 18.03 38.50
N LEU A 204 -7.59 18.11 37.26
CA LEU A 204 -6.35 17.49 36.81
C LEU A 204 -5.42 18.54 36.21
N GLU A 205 -4.56 19.13 37.03
CA GLU A 205 -3.71 20.27 36.66
C GLU A 205 -2.82 20.03 35.43
N ARG A 206 -2.42 18.76 35.20
CA ARG A 206 -1.52 18.37 34.10
C ARG A 206 -2.23 17.62 32.98
N LYS A 207 -3.57 17.61 32.94
CA LYS A 207 -4.34 16.92 31.90
C LYS A 207 -5.38 17.84 31.28
N THR A 208 -5.29 17.97 29.96
CA THR A 208 -6.26 18.70 29.15
C THR A 208 -7.55 17.91 28.98
N VAL A 209 -8.60 18.60 28.52
CA VAL A 209 -9.89 17.97 28.17
C VAL A 209 -9.69 16.88 27.10
N ALA A 210 -8.85 17.15 26.09
CA ALA A 210 -8.56 16.19 25.03
C ALA A 210 -7.91 14.90 25.57
N GLU A 211 -6.98 15.03 26.51
CA GLU A 211 -6.33 13.88 27.16
C GLU A 211 -7.30 13.11 28.05
N CYS A 212 -8.22 13.78 28.74
CA CYS A 212 -9.29 13.16 29.52
C CYS A 212 -10.24 12.34 28.62
N VAL A 213 -10.61 12.86 27.44
CA VAL A 213 -11.40 12.11 26.46
C VAL A 213 -10.62 10.90 25.95
N LEU A 214 -9.36 11.10 25.56
CA LEU A 214 -8.50 10.02 25.08
C LEU A 214 -8.38 8.90 26.14
N PHE A 215 -8.10 9.27 27.39
CA PHE A 215 -7.99 8.33 28.51
C PHE A 215 -9.28 7.54 28.74
N TYR A 216 -10.44 8.20 28.65
CA TYR A 216 -11.73 7.50 28.71
C TYR A 216 -11.85 6.43 27.62
N TYR A 217 -11.52 6.73 26.36
CA TYR A 217 -11.66 5.75 25.29
C TYR A 217 -10.70 4.57 25.44
N LEU A 218 -9.49 4.81 25.92
CA LEU A 218 -8.49 3.77 26.19
C LEU A 218 -8.89 2.85 27.35
N THR A 219 -9.54 3.39 28.39
CA THR A 219 -9.81 2.64 29.64
C THR A 219 -11.25 2.18 29.84
N LYS A 220 -12.24 2.75 29.12
CA LYS A 220 -13.68 2.50 29.38
C LYS A 220 -14.15 1.06 29.30
N LYS A 221 -13.44 0.21 28.56
CA LYS A 221 -13.73 -1.23 28.44
C LYS A 221 -13.12 -2.01 29.59
N ASN A 222 -11.90 -1.67 30.00
CA ASN A 222 -11.21 -2.34 31.09
C ASN A 222 -11.83 -1.99 32.45
N GLU A 223 -12.09 -0.70 32.69
CA GLU A 223 -12.67 -0.22 33.96
C GLU A 223 -14.20 -0.34 34.03
N ASN A 224 -14.87 -0.59 32.92
CA ASN A 224 -16.33 -0.73 32.86
C ASN A 224 -17.11 0.45 33.48
N TYR A 225 -16.71 1.69 33.18
CA TYR A 225 -17.34 2.90 33.74
C TYR A 225 -18.88 2.92 33.64
N LYS A 226 -19.47 2.34 32.58
CA LYS A 226 -20.94 2.23 32.42
C LYS A 226 -21.58 1.49 33.61
N ASN A 227 -20.96 0.41 34.08
CA ASN A 227 -21.49 -0.39 35.18
C ASN A 227 -21.30 0.32 36.51
N ILE A 228 -20.16 1.01 36.70
CA ILE A 228 -19.86 1.76 37.92
C ILE A 228 -20.86 2.92 38.09
N VAL A 229 -21.08 3.71 37.03
CA VAL A 229 -22.05 4.82 37.04
C VAL A 229 -23.47 4.31 37.32
N ARG A 230 -23.91 3.22 36.66
CA ARG A 230 -25.23 2.60 36.93
C ARG A 230 -25.38 2.16 38.38
N ARG A 231 -24.36 1.55 38.97
CA ARG A 231 -24.36 1.11 40.38
C ARG A 231 -24.44 2.31 41.32
N ASN A 232 -23.75 3.40 41.02
CA ASN A 232 -23.76 4.61 41.83
C ASN A 232 -25.12 5.33 41.81
N ILE A 233 -25.75 5.44 40.63
CA ILE A 233 -27.10 6.01 40.49
C ILE A 233 -28.13 5.22 41.30
N ARG A 234 -28.09 3.89 41.24
CA ARG A 234 -28.98 3.00 42.01
C ARG A 234 -28.81 3.13 43.53
N ARG A 235 -27.59 3.42 44.01
CA ARG A 235 -27.33 3.66 45.44
C ARG A 235 -27.87 5.00 45.90
N ARG A 236 -27.67 6.07 45.11
CA ARG A 236 -28.20 7.41 45.43
C ARG A 236 -29.73 7.46 45.44
N GLY A 237 -30.40 6.70 44.57
CA GLY A 237 -31.87 6.61 44.55
C GLY A 237 -32.50 5.76 45.65
N ARG A 238 -31.70 5.16 46.56
CA ARG A 238 -32.18 4.32 47.68
C ARG A 238 -32.00 5.00 49.04
N SER A 239 -31.49 6.22 49.05
CA SER A 239 -31.19 7.04 50.23
C SER A 239 -32.11 8.27 50.33
N GLN A 240 -33.24 8.26 49.61
CA GLN A 240 -34.37 9.16 49.77
C GLN A 240 -35.64 8.35 49.98
#